data_AF-B1FDW9-F1
#
_entry.id   AF-B1FDW9-F1
#
_cell.length_a   1.000
_cell.length_b   1.000
_cell.length_c   1.000
_cell.angle_alpha   90.00
_cell.angle_beta   90.00
_cell.angle_gamma   90.00
#
_symmetry.space_group_name_H-M   'P 1'
#
loop_
_entity.id
_entity.type
_entity.pdbx_description
1 polymer ?
#
loop_
_entity_poly.entity_id
_entity_poly.type
_entity_poly.pdbx_seq_one_letter_code
_entity_poly.pdbx_strand_id
1 'polypeptide(L)'
;MADIRALKTLPEALPNVSVMTSMLSVAGGLPLLDALESASSHLSVALDVLRDAASNSTEYTSQLYAVLTSAGIAAGLVNSAIAAIETGDKEASHG
;
A
#
# COMPACT_ATOMS: atom_id res chain seq x y z
N MET A 1 22.75 -13.00 4.67
CA MET A 1 21.69 -12.28 3.94
C MET A 1 20.41 -12.53 4.72
N ALA A 2 19.73 -11.49 5.22
CA ALA A 2 18.47 -11.68 5.94
C ALA A 2 17.38 -12.00 4.91
N ASP A 3 16.62 -13.06 5.13
CA ASP A 3 15.47 -13.39 4.30
C ASP A 3 14.41 -12.30 4.48
N ILE A 4 14.12 -11.55 3.41
CA ILE A 4 13.14 -10.45 3.40
C ILE A 4 11.74 -10.97 3.77
N ARG A 5 11.46 -12.26 3.56
CA ARG A 5 10.19 -12.91 3.94
C ARG A 5 10.09 -13.17 5.45
N ALA A 6 11.22 -13.25 6.16
CA ALA A 6 11.26 -13.33 7.60
C ALA A 6 11.09 -11.97 8.28
N LEU A 7 11.13 -10.87 7.52
CA LEU A 7 10.85 -9.54 8.04
C LEU A 7 9.38 -9.44 8.41
N LYS A 8 9.16 -9.04 9.66
CA LYS A 8 7.83 -8.75 10.18
C LYS A 8 7.62 -7.26 10.23
N THR A 9 6.40 -6.85 9.98
CA THR A 9 5.98 -5.46 10.14
C THR A 9 6.17 -5.03 11.59
N LEU A 10 6.79 -3.87 11.80
CA LEU A 10 6.72 -3.21 13.09
C LEU A 10 5.34 -2.56 13.23
N PRO A 11 4.71 -2.63 14.42
CA PRO A 11 3.47 -1.91 14.65
C PRO A 11 3.76 -0.41 14.54
N GLU A 12 3.16 0.24 13.55
CA GLU A 12 3.25 1.69 13.37
C GLU A 12 1.91 2.31 13.75
N ALA A 13 1.93 3.06 14.86
CA ALA A 13 0.79 3.86 15.28
C ALA A 13 0.73 5.09 14.39
N LEU A 14 -0.19 5.08 13.41
CA LEU A 14 -0.49 6.28 12.64
C LEU A 14 -0.96 7.39 13.61
N PRO A 15 -0.44 8.62 13.54
CA PRO A 15 -1.00 9.71 14.32
C PRO A 15 -2.40 10.05 13.78
N ASN A 16 -3.38 10.25 14.67
CA ASN A 16 -4.78 10.61 14.36
C ASN A 16 -5.61 9.52 13.65
N VAL A 17 -5.46 8.25 14.05
CA VAL A 17 -6.35 7.17 13.57
C VAL A 17 -7.73 7.31 14.23
N SER A 18 -8.76 7.53 13.42
CA SER A 18 -10.15 7.30 13.81
C SER A 18 -10.37 5.81 14.05
N VAL A 19 -11.36 5.43 14.88
CA VAL A 19 -11.79 4.02 15.06
C VAL A 19 -11.99 3.33 13.70
N MET A 20 -12.49 4.08 12.72
CA MET A 20 -12.74 3.60 11.36
C MET A 20 -11.45 3.37 10.56
N THR A 21 -10.40 4.18 10.78
CA THR A 21 -9.11 4.04 10.10
C THR A 21 -8.13 3.15 10.87
N SER A 22 -8.48 2.70 12.08
CA SER A 22 -7.65 1.79 12.90
C SER A 22 -7.43 0.44 12.21
N MET A 23 -8.40 0.03 11.38
CA MET A 23 -8.32 -1.15 10.50
C MET A 23 -7.34 -0.97 9.31
N LEU A 24 -6.86 0.25 9.05
CA LEU A 24 -5.86 0.55 8.02
C LEU A 24 -4.42 0.55 8.57
N SER A 25 -4.24 0.41 9.89
CA SER A 25 -2.91 0.26 10.48
C SER A 25 -2.36 -1.12 10.14
N VAL A 26 -1.10 -1.16 9.70
CA VAL A 26 -0.39 -2.42 9.47
C VAL A 26 -0.26 -3.13 10.81
N ALA A 27 -0.97 -4.24 10.97
CA ALA A 27 -0.87 -5.06 12.17
C ALA A 27 0.58 -5.54 12.32
N GLY A 28 1.23 -5.14 13.42
CA GLY A 28 2.61 -5.54 13.70
C GLY A 28 2.71 -7.06 13.84
N GLY A 29 3.80 -7.63 13.29
CA GLY A 29 4.06 -9.07 13.36
C GLY A 29 3.59 -9.88 12.14
N LEU A 30 2.91 -9.24 11.17
CA LEU A 30 2.59 -9.87 9.89
C LEU A 30 3.84 -10.03 9.01
N PRO A 31 3.94 -11.10 8.21
CA PRO A 31 4.95 -11.20 7.17
C PRO A 31 4.87 -10.00 6.24
N LEU A 32 6.03 -9.46 5.86
CA LEU A 32 6.11 -8.23 5.06
C LEU A 32 5.34 -8.33 3.74
N LEU A 33 5.40 -9.49 3.07
CA LEU A 33 4.68 -9.72 1.82
C LEU A 33 3.16 -9.65 2.01
N ASP A 34 2.63 -10.38 2.98
CA ASP A 34 1.19 -10.38 3.30
C ASP A 34 0.68 -8.97 3.64
N ALA A 35 1.49 -8.19 4.37
CA ALA A 35 1.17 -6.81 4.70
C ALA A 35 1.17 -5.90 3.46
N LEU A 36 2.13 -6.07 2.54
CA LEU A 36 2.18 -5.32 1.29
C LEU A 36 1.01 -5.69 0.36
N GLU A 37 0.63 -6.96 0.29
CA GLU A 37 -0.54 -7.42 -0.48
C GLU A 37 -1.84 -6.84 0.07
N SER A 38 -2.02 -6.86 1.40
CA SER A 38 -3.16 -6.22 2.05
C SER A 38 -3.18 -4.70 1.81
N ALA A 39 -2.03 -4.03 1.91
CA ALA A 39 -1.91 -2.61 1.61
C ALA A 39 -2.25 -2.31 0.14
N SER A 40 -1.78 -3.12 -0.81
CA SER A 40 -2.09 -2.99 -2.24
C SER A 40 -3.60 -3.10 -2.49
N SER A 41 -4.26 -4.09 -1.89
CA SER A 41 -5.70 -4.29 -1.99
C SER A 41 -6.48 -3.07 -1.47
N HIS A 42 -6.18 -2.60 -0.25
CA HIS A 42 -6.85 -1.43 0.33
C HIS A 42 -6.61 -0.15 -0.50
N LEU A 43 -5.40 0.02 -1.02
CA LEU A 43 -5.03 1.20 -1.77
C LEU A 43 -5.65 1.20 -3.18
N SER A 44 -5.86 0.03 -3.78
CA SER A 44 -6.67 -0.11 -5.01
C SER A 44 -8.10 0.37 -4.80
N VAL A 45 -8.75 -0.07 -3.71
CA VAL A 45 -10.12 0.36 -3.37
C VAL A 45 -10.17 1.87 -3.13
N ALA A 46 -9.19 2.43 -2.41
CA ALA A 46 -9.10 3.87 -2.18
C ALA A 46 -8.93 4.64 -3.50
N LEU A 47 -8.11 4.16 -4.42
CA LEU A 47 -7.93 4.76 -5.74
C LEU A 47 -9.20 4.73 -6.59
N ASP A 48 -9.97 3.64 -6.55
CA ASP A 48 -11.22 3.55 -7.28
C ASP A 48 -12.26 4.55 -6.75
N VAL A 49 -12.40 4.66 -5.43
CA VAL A 49 -13.28 5.66 -4.80
C VAL A 49 -12.82 7.09 -5.14
N LEU A 50 -11.52 7.36 -5.10
CA LEU A 50 -10.97 8.68 -5.45
C LEU A 50 -11.17 9.02 -6.93
N ARG A 51 -11.01 8.05 -7.83
CA ARG A 51 -11.27 8.24 -9.28
C ARG A 51 -12.74 8.51 -9.55
N ASP A 52 -13.63 7.76 -8.90
CA ASP A 52 -15.07 7.98 -9.01
C ASP A 52 -15.44 9.39 -8.51
N ALA A 53 -14.95 9.78 -7.33
CA ALA A 53 -15.12 11.13 -6.80
C ALA A 53 -14.57 12.22 -7.73
N ALA A 54 -13.39 12.00 -8.34
CA ALA A 54 -12.81 12.92 -9.31
C ALA A 54 -13.65 13.05 -10.58
N SER A 55 -14.18 11.93 -11.09
CA SER A 55 -15.01 11.90 -12.31
C SER A 55 -16.38 12.54 -12.12
N ASN A 56 -16.93 12.49 -10.91
CA ASN A 56 -18.19 13.11 -10.54
C ASN A 56 -18.03 14.57 -10.08
N SER A 57 -16.80 15.07 -9.95
CA SER A 57 -16.54 16.47 -9.58
C SER A 57 -16.58 17.37 -10.80
N THR A 58 -17.45 18.37 -10.79
CA THR A 58 -17.47 19.44 -11.81
C THR A 58 -16.37 20.47 -11.59
N GLU A 59 -15.75 20.48 -10.40
CA GLU A 59 -14.63 21.36 -10.07
C GLU A 59 -13.32 20.58 -10.09
N TYR A 60 -12.41 21.01 -10.98
CA TYR A 60 -11.06 20.50 -11.00
C TYR A 60 -10.26 21.18 -9.88
N THR A 61 -10.27 20.57 -8.69
CA THR A 61 -9.53 21.11 -7.54
C THR A 61 -8.09 20.58 -7.55
N SER A 62 -7.11 21.46 -7.33
CA SER A 62 -5.69 21.08 -7.21
C SER A 62 -5.45 20.06 -6.09
N GLN A 63 -6.33 20.03 -5.09
CA GLN A 63 -6.35 19.09 -3.98
C GLN A 63 -6.69 17.67 -4.47
N LEU A 64 -7.73 17.50 -5.28
CA LEU A 64 -8.11 16.20 -5.86
C LEU A 64 -6.98 15.63 -6.72
N TYR A 65 -6.34 16.48 -7.54
CA TYR A 65 -5.17 16.08 -8.33
C TYR A 65 -4.00 15.63 -7.45
N ALA A 66 -3.68 16.39 -6.39
CA ALA A 66 -2.60 16.04 -5.47
C ALA A 66 -2.87 14.68 -4.78
N VAL A 67 -4.10 14.46 -4.31
CA VAL A 67 -4.51 13.21 -3.67
C VAL A 67 -4.45 12.03 -4.65
N LEU A 68 -4.98 12.17 -5.87
CA LEU A 68 -4.90 11.12 -6.89
C LEU A 68 -3.44 10.77 -7.24
N THR A 69 -2.60 11.80 -7.37
CA THR A 69 -1.18 11.64 -7.70
C THR A 69 -0.44 10.91 -6.58
N SER A 70 -0.62 11.33 -5.33
CA SER A 70 0.00 10.68 -4.17
C SER A 70 -0.47 9.24 -4.00
N ALA A 71 -1.77 8.97 -4.16
CA ALA A 71 -2.30 7.62 -4.11
C ALA A 71 -1.76 6.76 -5.26
N GLY A 72 -1.67 7.29 -6.48
CA GLY A 72 -1.10 6.58 -7.62
C GLY A 72 0.38 6.21 -7.43
N ILE A 73 1.19 7.13 -6.89
CA ILE A 73 2.59 6.88 -6.55
C ILE A 73 2.70 5.79 -5.48
N ALA A 74 1.89 5.88 -4.43
CA ALA A 74 1.89 4.87 -3.36
C ALA A 74 1.54 3.48 -3.90
N ALA A 75 0.53 3.36 -4.78
CA ALA A 75 0.19 2.09 -5.44
C ALA A 75 1.37 1.52 -6.25
N GLY A 76 2.01 2.37 -7.05
CA GLY A 76 3.15 1.97 -7.87
C GLY A 76 4.31 1.45 -7.03
N LEU A 77 4.61 2.12 -5.91
CA LEU A 77 5.67 1.71 -4.98
C LEU A 77 5.35 0.38 -4.29
N VAL A 78 4.13 0.21 -3.77
CA VAL A 78 3.70 -1.04 -3.11
C VAL A 78 3.76 -2.21 -4.08
N ASN A 79 3.20 -2.07 -5.28
CA ASN A 79 3.22 -3.14 -6.29
C ASN A 79 4.64 -3.46 -6.77
N SER A 80 5.51 -2.46 -6.89
CA SER A 80 6.92 -2.68 -7.24
C SER A 80 7.66 -3.43 -6.13
N ALA A 81 7.36 -3.13 -4.86
CA ALA A 81 7.95 -3.83 -3.72
C ALA A 81 7.53 -5.31 -3.70
N ILE A 82 6.24 -5.60 -3.94
CA ILE A 82 5.74 -6.98 -4.06
C ILE A 82 6.51 -7.73 -5.17
N ALA A 83 6.53 -7.16 -6.38
CA ALA A 83 7.20 -7.78 -7.53
C ALA A 83 8.71 -7.99 -7.30
N ALA A 84 9.39 -7.06 -6.63
CA ALA A 84 10.80 -7.17 -6.31
C ALA A 84 11.07 -8.31 -5.30
N ILE A 85 10.20 -8.48 -4.29
CA ILE A 85 10.29 -9.57 -3.32
C ILE A 85 10.06 -10.91 -4.01
N GLU A 86 9.04 -11.02 -4.86
CA GLU A 86 8.74 -12.24 -5.63
C GLU A 86 9.87 -12.61 -6.61
N THR A 87 10.47 -11.62 -7.28
CA THR A 87 11.59 -11.85 -8.20
C THR A 87 12.83 -12.33 -7.44
N GLY A 88 13.13 -11.72 -6.30
CA GLY A 88 14.25 -12.15 -5.43
C GLY A 88 14.07 -13.57 -4.91
N ASP A 89 12.84 -14.01 -4.64
CA ASP A 89 12.53 -15.39 -4.22
C ASP A 89 12.85 -16.41 -5.32
N LYS A 90 12.46 -16.08 -6.56
CA LYS A 90 12.73 -16.93 -7.71
C LYS A 90 14.23 -17.08 -7.99
N GLU A 91 14.99 -16.01 -7.83
CA GLU A 91 16.46 -16.04 -8.00
C GLU A 91 17.15 -16.83 -6.88
N ALA A 92 16.66 -16.73 -5.63
CA ALA A 92 17.19 -17.50 -4.50
C ALA A 92 16.91 -19.02 -4.60
N SER A 93 15.79 -19.43 -5.21
CA SER A 93 15.42 -20.85 -5.39
C SER A 93 16.17 -21.56 -6.53
N HIS A 94 16.88 -20.83 -7.39
CA HIS A 94 17.62 -21.37 -8.55
C HIS A 94 19.15 -21.25 -8.43
N GLY A 95 19.67 -20.86 -7.26
CA GLY A 95 21.10 -20.74 -6.95
C GLY A 95 21.69 -21.96 -6.24
#